data_AF-A0A8H7SMF1-F1
#
_entry.id   AF-A0A8H7SMF1-F1
#
_cell.length_a   1.000
_cell.length_b   1.000
_cell.length_c   1.000
_cell.angle_alpha   90.00
_cell.angle_beta   90.00
_cell.angle_gamma   90.00
#
_symmetry.space_group_name_H-M   'P 1'
#
loop_
_entity.id
_entity.type
_entity.pdbx_description
1 polymer ?
#
loop_
_entity_poly.entity_id
_entity_poly.type
_entity_poly.pdbx_seq_one_letter_code
_entity_poly.pdbx_strand_id
1 'polypeptide(L)'
;MKLLKSHSLLSLANSYMIDSPQPSNLNYAWNFGSLLALCLVIQIVTGVTLAMHYTPSIDLAFISVEHIMRDVNYGWMIRYLHANTASFFFLFVYLHIGRGLYYGSYKAPRALPWSIGVIILILMMATGFLGILNICPKWLDDDMGTLLMTSNLIISPKLKSLFDEHKIKPCLVFEELNKEEVKESLRAETRKKAGIYGIFNLTTGDFYIGSAVSNKFYSRFYKHLLKGLGNKNIAIDLKNYGIESFAFVILEYFPEEVTKRNNPDLMALETYWIQTYKPTYNILLEA
;
A
#
# COMPACT_ATOMS: atom_id res chain seq x y z
N MET A 1 -36.81 35.71 -28.37
CA MET A 1 -36.45 34.59 -27.47
C MET A 1 -35.69 35.15 -26.28
N LYS A 2 -35.86 34.65 -25.05
CA LYS A 2 -35.09 35.12 -23.89
C LYS A 2 -33.58 34.86 -24.12
N LEU A 3 -32.70 35.74 -23.62
CA LEU A 3 -31.24 35.61 -23.75
C LEU A 3 -30.72 34.22 -23.33
N LEU A 4 -31.28 33.67 -22.24
CA LEU A 4 -30.99 32.34 -21.72
C LEU A 4 -31.25 31.21 -22.72
N LYS A 5 -32.12 31.42 -23.73
CA LYS A 5 -32.47 30.41 -24.73
C LYS A 5 -31.78 30.65 -26.07
N SER A 6 -31.40 31.90 -26.38
CA SER A 6 -30.78 32.26 -27.65
C SER A 6 -29.26 32.11 -27.67
N HIS A 7 -28.59 32.30 -26.53
CA HIS A 7 -27.14 32.19 -26.47
C HIS A 7 -26.69 30.73 -26.30
N SER A 8 -25.77 30.26 -27.14
CA SER A 8 -25.36 28.84 -27.22
C SER A 8 -24.89 28.22 -25.90
N LEU A 9 -24.14 28.96 -25.06
CA LEU A 9 -23.72 28.46 -23.75
C LEU A 9 -24.81 28.55 -22.68
N LEU A 10 -25.63 29.61 -22.73
CA LEU A 10 -26.66 29.81 -21.70
C LEU A 10 -27.86 28.90 -21.94
N SER A 11 -28.11 28.52 -23.20
CA SER A 11 -29.17 27.57 -23.54
C SER A 11 -28.92 26.19 -22.96
N LEU A 12 -27.65 25.76 -22.91
CA LEU A 12 -27.23 24.53 -22.24
C LEU A 12 -27.49 24.61 -20.73
N ALA A 13 -27.04 25.67 -20.07
CA ALA A 13 -27.31 25.85 -18.63
C ALA A 13 -28.82 25.90 -18.35
N ASN A 14 -29.59 26.59 -19.20
CA ASN A 14 -31.03 26.67 -19.09
C ASN A 14 -31.70 25.29 -19.22
N SER A 15 -31.26 24.45 -20.17
CA SER A 15 -31.88 23.14 -20.41
C SER A 15 -31.64 22.14 -19.27
N TYR A 16 -30.52 22.23 -18.57
CA TYR A 16 -30.17 21.30 -17.49
C TYR A 16 -30.55 21.80 -16.09
N MET A 17 -30.49 23.10 -15.83
CA MET A 17 -30.64 23.65 -14.47
C MET A 17 -31.92 24.46 -14.24
N ILE A 18 -32.51 25.07 -15.27
CA ILE A 18 -33.64 26.00 -15.11
C ILE A 18 -34.95 25.37 -15.61
N ASP A 19 -35.01 25.08 -16.92
CA ASP A 19 -36.21 24.60 -17.58
C ASP A 19 -36.25 23.07 -17.73
N SER A 20 -35.35 22.34 -17.05
CA SER A 20 -35.34 20.87 -17.10
C SER A 20 -36.64 20.33 -16.48
N PRO A 21 -37.46 19.58 -17.23
CA PRO A 21 -38.68 19.00 -16.68
C PRO A 21 -38.31 17.92 -15.65
N GLN A 22 -38.83 18.05 -14.43
CA GLN A 22 -38.64 17.07 -13.36
C GLN A 22 -39.99 16.45 -12.94
N PRO A 23 -40.02 15.15 -12.60
CA PRO A 23 -41.20 14.55 -11.99
C PRO A 23 -41.56 15.26 -10.68
N SER A 24 -42.86 15.49 -10.42
CA SER A 24 -43.30 16.18 -9.20
C SER A 24 -43.24 15.31 -7.93
N ASN A 25 -43.09 13.99 -8.09
CA ASN A 25 -43.11 13.01 -7.01
C ASN A 25 -41.72 12.55 -6.54
N LEU A 26 -40.66 13.31 -6.84
CA LEU A 26 -39.33 13.02 -6.33
C LEU A 26 -39.27 13.28 -4.81
N ASN A 27 -38.68 12.33 -4.08
CA ASN A 27 -38.37 12.53 -2.66
C ASN A 27 -36.93 13.04 -2.48
N TYR A 28 -36.54 13.28 -1.23
CA TYR A 28 -35.21 13.80 -0.88
C TYR A 28 -34.04 12.93 -1.35
N ALA A 29 -34.23 11.64 -1.64
CA ALA A 29 -33.15 10.77 -2.11
C ALA A 29 -32.64 11.13 -3.53
N TRP A 30 -33.39 11.94 -4.29
CA TRP A 30 -32.89 12.49 -5.56
C TRP A 30 -31.88 13.63 -5.38
N ASN A 31 -31.77 14.21 -4.19
CA ASN A 31 -30.80 15.27 -3.89
C ASN A 31 -29.36 14.75 -3.70
N PHE A 32 -29.16 13.44 -3.49
CA PHE A 32 -27.79 12.92 -3.36
C PHE A 32 -26.93 13.17 -4.60
N GLY A 33 -27.53 13.31 -5.79
CA GLY A 33 -26.79 13.68 -7.00
C GLY A 33 -26.17 15.08 -6.92
N SER A 34 -26.94 16.09 -6.47
CA SER A 34 -26.42 17.46 -6.33
C SER A 34 -25.45 17.60 -5.16
N LEU A 35 -25.67 16.85 -4.07
CA LEU A 35 -24.70 16.79 -2.96
C LEU A 35 -23.36 16.19 -3.40
N LEU A 36 -23.36 15.16 -4.26
CA LEU A 36 -22.12 14.62 -4.82
C LEU A 36 -21.37 15.65 -5.68
N ALA A 37 -22.09 16.43 -6.49
CA ALA A 37 -21.48 17.51 -7.26
C ALA A 37 -20.89 18.60 -6.35
N LEU A 38 -21.58 18.95 -5.25
CA LEU A 38 -21.07 19.88 -4.24
C LEU A 38 -19.79 19.34 -3.58
N CYS A 39 -19.79 18.06 -3.17
CA CYS A 39 -18.60 17.41 -2.62
C CYS A 39 -17.43 17.46 -3.60
N LEU A 40 -17.66 17.20 -4.89
CA LEU A 40 -16.62 17.26 -5.91
C LEU A 40 -16.01 18.66 -6.03
N VAL A 41 -16.83 19.72 -6.06
CA VAL A 41 -16.34 21.10 -6.12
C VAL A 41 -15.51 21.44 -4.88
N ILE A 42 -16.00 21.08 -3.68
CA ILE A 42 -15.27 21.31 -2.43
C ILE A 42 -13.92 20.57 -2.47
N GLN A 43 -13.89 19.30 -2.91
CA GLN A 43 -12.65 18.52 -2.99
C GLN A 43 -11.65 19.10 -3.97
N ILE A 44 -12.08 19.58 -5.14
CA ILE A 44 -11.18 20.20 -6.12
C ILE A 44 -10.59 21.49 -5.55
N VAL A 45 -11.43 22.39 -5.01
CA VAL A 45 -10.98 23.68 -4.49
C VAL A 45 -10.03 23.51 -3.32
N THR A 46 -10.41 22.69 -2.33
CA THR A 46 -9.58 22.44 -1.15
C THR A 46 -8.32 21.64 -1.52
N GLY A 47 -8.43 20.65 -2.40
CA GLY A 47 -7.29 19.83 -2.83
C GLY A 47 -6.24 20.62 -3.59
N VAL A 48 -6.64 21.49 -4.52
CA VAL A 48 -5.73 22.40 -5.23
C VAL A 48 -5.05 23.35 -4.26
N THR A 49 -5.78 23.88 -3.29
CA THR A 49 -5.21 24.79 -2.27
C THR A 49 -4.19 24.08 -1.38
N LEU A 50 -4.47 22.84 -0.97
CA LEU A 50 -3.53 22.02 -0.19
C LEU A 50 -2.29 21.65 -1.01
N ALA A 51 -2.47 21.33 -2.30
CA ALA A 51 -1.38 20.97 -3.20
C ALA A 51 -0.35 22.10 -3.39
N MET A 52 -0.76 23.37 -3.28
CA MET A 52 0.17 24.51 -3.34
C MET A 52 1.20 24.54 -2.20
N HIS A 53 0.92 23.85 -1.08
CA HIS A 53 1.76 23.82 0.11
C HIS A 53 2.33 22.41 0.41
N TYR A 54 1.93 21.40 -0.36
CA TYR A 54 2.32 20.01 -0.15
C TYR A 54 3.60 19.65 -0.94
N THR A 55 4.52 18.91 -0.33
CA THR A 55 5.74 18.42 -0.98
C THR A 55 5.70 16.90 -1.13
N PRO A 56 5.62 16.35 -2.36
CA PRO A 56 5.51 14.91 -2.61
C PRO A 56 6.88 14.20 -2.55
N SER A 57 7.57 14.30 -1.42
CA SER A 57 8.82 13.56 -1.15
C SER A 57 8.65 12.71 0.10
N ILE A 58 9.18 11.48 0.09
CA ILE A 58 9.03 10.52 1.19
C ILE A 58 9.48 11.11 2.54
N ASP A 59 10.55 11.93 2.53
CA ASP A 59 11.12 12.50 3.75
C ASP A 59 10.41 13.79 4.20
N LEU A 60 9.73 14.49 3.27
CA LEU A 60 9.14 15.80 3.52
C LEU A 60 7.60 15.80 3.52
N ALA A 61 6.95 14.73 3.09
CA ALA A 61 5.50 14.66 2.96
C ALA A 61 4.80 15.00 4.29
N PHE A 62 5.20 14.34 5.38
CA PHE A 62 4.64 14.60 6.70
C PHE A 62 4.94 16.03 7.20
N ILE A 63 6.18 16.50 7.03
CA ILE A 63 6.59 17.84 7.44
C ILE A 63 5.77 18.90 6.71
N SER A 64 5.51 18.71 5.42
CA SER A 64 4.68 19.61 4.62
C SER A 64 3.22 19.62 5.08
N VAL A 65 2.69 18.51 5.57
CA VAL A 65 1.34 18.45 6.16
C VAL A 65 1.29 19.18 7.50
N GLU A 66 2.30 19.02 8.37
CA GLU A 66 2.39 19.79 9.63
C GLU A 66 2.53 21.29 9.36
N HIS A 67 3.29 21.68 8.33
CA HIS A 67 3.38 23.06 7.86
C HIS A 67 2.01 23.61 7.45
N ILE A 68 1.22 22.85 6.67
CA ILE A 68 -0.16 23.22 6.34
C ILE A 68 -1.02 23.38 7.60
N MET A 69 -0.87 22.49 8.58
CA MET A 69 -1.68 22.51 9.79
C MET A 69 -1.35 23.68 10.73
N ARG A 70 -0.09 24.11 10.79
CA ARG A 70 0.40 25.06 11.81
C ARG A 70 0.73 26.44 11.26
N ASP A 71 1.31 26.51 10.08
CA ASP A 71 1.94 27.74 9.58
C ASP A 71 1.13 28.39 8.45
N VAL A 72 0.35 27.60 7.70
CA VAL A 72 -0.54 28.13 6.66
C VAL A 72 -1.81 28.71 7.28
N ASN A 73 -2.12 29.97 6.96
CA ASN A 73 -3.34 30.63 7.43
C ASN A 73 -4.58 29.81 7.03
N TYR A 74 -5.36 29.38 8.04
CA TYR A 74 -6.51 28.49 7.87
C TYR A 74 -6.22 27.13 7.22
N GLY A 75 -4.95 26.73 7.10
CA GLY A 75 -4.59 25.45 6.48
C GLY A 75 -5.16 24.25 7.23
N TRP A 76 -5.24 24.33 8.57
CA TRP A 76 -5.93 23.32 9.39
C TRP A 76 -7.40 23.13 8.98
N MET A 77 -8.12 24.23 8.76
CA MET A 77 -9.53 24.22 8.41
C MET A 77 -9.73 23.62 7.01
N ILE A 78 -8.90 24.04 6.05
CA ILE A 78 -8.95 23.53 4.67
C ILE A 78 -8.65 22.03 4.65
N ARG A 79 -7.64 21.58 5.41
CA ARG A 79 -7.30 20.15 5.50
C ARG A 79 -8.42 19.33 6.12
N TYR A 80 -9.00 19.76 7.23
CA TYR A 80 -10.13 19.06 7.81
C TYR A 80 -11.36 19.08 6.91
N LEU A 81 -11.62 20.19 6.21
CA LEU A 81 -12.72 20.25 5.25
C LEU A 81 -12.50 19.23 4.12
N HIS A 82 -11.29 19.13 3.57
CA HIS A 82 -10.95 18.16 2.52
C HIS A 82 -11.08 16.70 3.01
N ALA A 83 -10.56 16.40 4.19
CA ALA A 83 -10.61 15.05 4.76
C ALA A 83 -12.04 14.62 5.10
N ASN A 84 -12.82 15.46 5.77
CA ASN A 84 -14.21 15.13 6.14
C ASN A 84 -15.12 15.09 4.90
N THR A 85 -14.91 15.99 3.93
CA THR A 85 -15.68 15.97 2.68
C THR A 85 -15.42 14.67 1.91
N ALA A 86 -14.19 14.12 1.93
CA ALA A 86 -13.91 12.81 1.35
C ALA A 86 -14.80 11.72 1.94
N SER A 87 -14.95 11.68 3.27
CA SER A 87 -15.84 10.72 3.96
C SER A 87 -17.30 10.92 3.59
N PHE A 88 -17.78 12.17 3.55
CA PHE A 88 -19.15 12.49 3.11
C PHE A 88 -19.38 12.14 1.63
N PHE A 89 -18.36 12.26 0.78
CA PHE A 89 -18.45 11.87 -0.63
C PHE A 89 -18.79 10.38 -0.76
N PHE A 90 -18.09 9.51 -0.03
CA PHE A 90 -18.39 8.08 -0.01
C PHE A 90 -19.74 7.78 0.65
N LEU A 91 -20.11 8.46 1.74
CA LEU A 91 -21.44 8.30 2.32
C LEU A 91 -22.54 8.62 1.30
N PHE A 92 -22.47 9.76 0.63
CA PHE A 92 -23.48 10.18 -0.35
C PHE A 92 -23.48 9.30 -1.60
N VAL A 93 -22.33 8.76 -2.03
CA VAL A 93 -22.31 7.89 -3.22
C VAL A 93 -22.99 6.56 -2.90
N TYR A 94 -22.79 6.01 -1.70
CA TYR A 94 -23.50 4.81 -1.28
C TYR A 94 -25.00 5.03 -1.16
N LEU A 95 -25.43 6.17 -0.61
CA LEU A 95 -26.86 6.53 -0.58
C LEU A 95 -27.43 6.74 -1.99
N HIS A 96 -26.66 7.33 -2.89
CA HIS A 96 -27.05 7.53 -4.29
C HIS A 96 -27.21 6.20 -5.03
N ILE A 97 -26.28 5.26 -4.84
CA ILE A 97 -26.34 3.89 -5.39
C ILE A 97 -27.51 3.13 -4.77
N GLY A 98 -27.69 3.19 -3.45
CA GLY A 98 -28.79 2.55 -2.74
C GLY A 98 -30.15 3.01 -3.26
N ARG A 99 -30.33 4.31 -3.48
CA ARG A 99 -31.51 4.88 -4.16
C ARG A 99 -31.66 4.31 -5.57
N GLY A 100 -30.57 4.25 -6.33
CA GLY A 100 -30.56 3.71 -7.69
C GLY A 100 -31.01 2.25 -7.77
N LEU A 101 -30.58 1.42 -6.82
CA LEU A 101 -30.98 0.02 -6.68
C LEU A 101 -32.45 -0.09 -6.26
N TYR A 102 -32.86 0.64 -5.22
CA TYR A 102 -34.21 0.59 -4.66
C TYR A 102 -35.29 0.98 -5.68
N TYR A 103 -35.09 2.06 -6.43
CA TYR A 103 -36.05 2.52 -7.45
C TYR A 103 -35.83 1.91 -8.85
N GLY A 104 -34.89 0.95 -8.99
CA GLY A 104 -34.59 0.32 -10.27
C GLY A 104 -34.08 1.29 -11.34
N SER A 105 -33.34 2.33 -10.94
CA SER A 105 -32.81 3.38 -11.84
C SER A 105 -31.78 2.86 -12.85
N TYR A 106 -31.25 1.64 -12.63
CA TYR A 106 -30.32 0.95 -13.54
C TYR A 106 -31.01 0.24 -14.71
N LYS A 107 -32.35 0.11 -14.69
CA LYS A 107 -33.11 -0.54 -15.76
C LYS A 107 -33.17 0.32 -17.02
N ALA A 108 -33.43 -0.31 -18.17
CA ALA A 108 -33.65 0.38 -19.44
C ALA A 108 -34.75 1.47 -19.29
N PRO A 109 -34.62 2.65 -19.93
CA PRO A 109 -33.57 3.07 -20.87
C PRO A 109 -32.32 3.69 -20.20
N ARG A 110 -32.16 3.60 -18.88
CA ARG A 110 -31.10 4.27 -18.10
C ARG A 110 -29.85 3.42 -17.83
N ALA A 111 -29.61 2.41 -18.66
CA ALA A 111 -28.44 1.54 -18.53
C ALA A 111 -27.12 2.31 -18.72
N LEU A 112 -27.06 3.25 -19.69
CA LEU A 112 -25.86 4.06 -19.95
C LEU A 112 -25.46 4.94 -18.74
N PRO A 113 -26.35 5.77 -18.16
CA PRO A 113 -26.05 6.50 -16.93
C PRO A 113 -25.56 5.62 -15.78
N TRP A 114 -26.13 4.41 -15.64
CA TRP A 114 -25.70 3.47 -14.61
C TRP A 114 -24.27 2.97 -14.84
N SER A 115 -23.93 2.55 -16.06
CA SER A 115 -22.56 2.13 -16.40
C SER A 115 -21.54 3.25 -16.19
N ILE A 116 -21.88 4.48 -16.57
CA ILE A 116 -21.03 5.65 -16.31
C ILE A 116 -20.87 5.87 -14.80
N GLY A 117 -21.93 5.72 -14.02
CA GLY A 117 -21.89 5.81 -12.56
C GLY A 117 -20.94 4.79 -11.92
N VAL A 118 -20.90 3.55 -12.43
CA VAL A 118 -19.95 2.52 -11.97
C VAL A 118 -18.51 2.91 -12.28
N ILE A 119 -18.23 3.44 -13.48
CA ILE A 119 -16.89 3.92 -13.83
C ILE A 119 -16.48 5.07 -12.90
N ILE A 120 -17.37 6.03 -12.64
CA ILE A 120 -17.11 7.14 -11.71
C ILE A 120 -16.80 6.61 -10.30
N LEU A 121 -17.52 5.59 -9.82
CA LEU A 121 -17.25 4.98 -8.53
C LEU A 121 -15.84 4.40 -8.44
N ILE A 122 -15.40 3.66 -9.48
CA ILE A 122 -14.05 3.07 -9.52
C ILE A 122 -12.98 4.17 -9.51
N LEU A 123 -13.16 5.22 -10.32
CA LEU A 123 -12.24 6.37 -10.34
C LEU A 123 -12.20 7.11 -9.00
N MET A 124 -13.35 7.25 -8.34
CA MET A 124 -13.46 7.86 -7.01
C MET A 124 -12.73 7.04 -5.95
N MET A 125 -12.88 5.71 -5.96
CA MET A 125 -12.16 4.80 -5.06
C MET A 125 -10.65 4.89 -5.27
N ALA A 126 -10.19 4.88 -6.52
CA ALA A 126 -8.77 5.03 -6.84
C ALA A 126 -8.21 6.38 -6.35
N THR A 127 -8.97 7.47 -6.54
CA THR A 127 -8.57 8.81 -6.08
C THR A 127 -8.52 8.90 -4.55
N GLY A 128 -9.52 8.34 -3.86
CA GLY A 128 -9.54 8.31 -2.39
C GLY A 128 -8.37 7.51 -1.80
N PHE A 129 -8.03 6.37 -2.41
CA PHE A 129 -6.89 5.55 -2.01
C PHE A 129 -5.55 6.28 -2.18
N LEU A 130 -5.32 6.89 -3.36
CA LEU A 130 -4.11 7.67 -3.61
C LEU A 130 -3.97 8.86 -2.64
N GLY A 131 -5.08 9.50 -2.26
CA GLY A 131 -5.08 10.58 -1.27
C GLY A 131 -4.58 10.13 0.10
N ILE A 132 -5.01 8.96 0.58
CA ILE A 132 -4.58 8.41 1.89
C ILE A 132 -3.09 8.07 1.87
N LEU A 133 -2.61 7.42 0.82
CA LEU A 133 -1.21 6.99 0.71
C LEU A 133 -0.22 8.16 0.74
N ASN A 134 -0.57 9.28 0.11
CA ASN A 134 0.30 10.45 0.06
C ASN A 134 0.35 11.23 1.40
N ILE A 135 -0.57 10.98 2.33
CA ILE A 135 -0.64 11.70 3.62
C ILE A 135 0.03 10.92 4.75
N CYS A 136 0.27 9.62 4.57
CA CYS A 136 0.75 8.75 5.63
C CYS A 136 2.22 9.05 5.99
N PRO A 137 2.53 9.49 7.22
CA PRO A 137 3.91 9.48 7.69
C PRO A 137 4.45 8.05 7.74
N LYS A 138 5.72 7.91 7.41
CA LYS A 138 6.56 6.71 7.57
C LYS A 138 6.52 6.05 8.98
N TRP A 139 5.86 6.67 9.96
CA TRP A 139 5.67 6.16 11.33
C TRP A 139 4.33 5.44 11.55
N LEU A 140 3.36 5.60 10.63
CA LEU A 140 2.10 4.84 10.61
C LEU A 140 2.17 3.66 9.61
N ASP A 141 3.39 3.31 9.19
CA ASP A 141 3.76 2.04 8.58
C ASP A 141 4.85 1.47 9.51
N ASP A 142 4.52 0.49 10.35
CA ASP A 142 4.67 -0.90 9.90
C ASP A 142 3.36 -1.67 9.65
N ASP A 143 2.21 -1.26 10.20
CA ASP A 143 1.08 -2.20 10.36
C ASP A 143 -0.18 -1.95 9.49
N MET A 144 -0.36 -0.84 8.74
CA MET A 144 -1.67 -0.57 8.07
C MET A 144 -1.61 -0.16 6.59
N GLY A 145 -0.67 0.68 6.15
CA GLY A 145 -0.45 0.96 4.72
C GLY A 145 0.26 -0.22 4.03
N THR A 146 1.23 -0.81 4.72
CA THR A 146 1.83 -2.10 4.39
C THR A 146 0.74 -3.18 4.33
N LEU A 147 -0.18 -3.30 5.30
CA LEU A 147 -1.15 -4.41 5.35
C LEU A 147 -2.10 -4.48 4.14
N LEU A 148 -2.47 -3.35 3.54
CA LEU A 148 -3.36 -3.32 2.35
C LEU A 148 -2.60 -3.51 1.03
N MET A 149 -1.31 -3.16 0.99
CA MET A 149 -0.41 -3.47 -0.14
C MET A 149 0.21 -4.88 -0.04
N THR A 150 0.39 -5.39 1.18
CA THR A 150 0.96 -6.71 1.52
C THR A 150 -0.09 -7.75 1.86
N SER A 151 -1.39 -7.43 1.85
CA SER A 151 -2.43 -8.48 1.81
C SER A 151 -2.41 -9.28 0.51
N ASN A 152 -1.58 -8.87 -0.46
CA ASN A 152 -1.22 -9.64 -1.65
C ASN A 152 0.21 -10.20 -1.62
N LEU A 153 0.96 -10.05 -0.52
CA LEU A 153 2.00 -11.01 -0.22
C LEU A 153 1.26 -12.27 0.23
N ILE A 154 1.05 -13.17 -0.72
CA ILE A 154 0.57 -14.53 -0.49
C ILE A 154 1.67 -15.23 0.31
N ILE A 155 1.83 -14.87 1.59
CA ILE A 155 2.66 -15.60 2.53
C ILE A 155 1.90 -16.88 2.78
N SER A 156 2.55 -18.02 2.51
CA SER A 156 1.98 -19.31 2.79
C SER A 156 1.48 -19.35 4.26
N PRO A 157 0.31 -19.95 4.54
CA PRO A 157 -0.22 -20.04 5.91
C PRO A 157 0.79 -20.63 6.91
N LYS A 158 1.69 -21.47 6.40
CA LYS A 158 2.75 -22.13 7.17
C LYS A 158 3.89 -21.17 7.56
N LEU A 159 4.31 -20.29 6.66
CA LEU A 159 5.30 -19.26 7.01
C LEU A 159 4.72 -18.24 7.99
N LYS A 160 3.42 -17.91 7.83
CA LYS A 160 2.71 -17.05 8.79
C LYS A 160 2.67 -17.66 10.19
N SER A 161 2.33 -18.95 10.33
CA SER A 161 2.35 -19.61 11.63
C SER A 161 3.74 -19.64 12.27
N LEU A 162 4.80 -19.79 11.47
CA LEU A 162 6.19 -19.75 11.94
C LEU A 162 6.57 -18.38 12.50
N PHE A 163 6.17 -17.30 11.80
CA PHE A 163 6.39 -15.94 12.28
C PHE A 163 5.59 -15.63 13.55
N ASP A 164 4.34 -16.10 13.63
CA ASP A 164 3.49 -15.92 14.81
C ASP A 164 4.06 -16.66 16.03
N GLU A 165 4.54 -17.90 15.86
CA GLU A 165 5.17 -18.71 16.91
C GLU A 165 6.42 -18.03 17.47
N HIS A 166 7.31 -17.58 16.58
CA HIS A 166 8.56 -16.97 16.98
C HIS A 166 8.43 -15.46 17.26
N LYS A 167 7.24 -14.86 17.07
CA LYS A 167 7.02 -13.40 17.15
C LYS A 167 7.99 -12.60 16.27
N ILE A 168 8.27 -13.12 15.08
CA ILE A 168 9.14 -12.47 14.09
C ILE A 168 8.27 -11.55 13.23
N LYS A 169 8.66 -10.28 13.10
CA LYS A 169 8.07 -9.34 12.15
C LYS A 169 9.04 -9.15 10.98
N PRO A 170 8.81 -9.77 9.80
CA PRO A 170 9.70 -9.62 8.65
C PRO A 170 9.52 -8.27 7.95
N CYS A 171 10.58 -7.71 7.39
CA CYS A 171 10.48 -6.53 6.52
C CYS A 171 10.00 -6.90 5.11
N LEU A 172 10.57 -7.96 4.52
CA LEU A 172 10.21 -8.45 3.18
C LEU A 172 10.34 -9.97 3.12
N VAL A 173 9.45 -10.61 2.37
CA VAL A 173 9.37 -12.07 2.24
C VAL A 173 9.36 -12.45 0.76
N PHE A 174 10.18 -13.43 0.41
CA PHE A 174 10.24 -14.00 -0.94
C PHE A 174 9.97 -15.51 -0.84
N GLU A 175 8.79 -15.94 -1.32
CA GLU A 175 8.42 -17.34 -1.53
C GLU A 175 8.52 -17.70 -3.03
N GLU A 176 8.36 -18.98 -3.38
CA GLU A 176 8.43 -19.45 -4.78
C GLU A 176 9.73 -19.05 -5.51
N LEU A 177 10.85 -19.28 -4.84
CA LEU A 177 12.21 -18.91 -5.27
C LEU A 177 12.67 -19.57 -6.59
N ASN A 178 11.88 -20.48 -7.15
CA ASN A 178 12.09 -21.08 -8.46
C ASN A 178 11.76 -20.10 -9.61
N LYS A 179 10.80 -19.19 -9.43
CA LYS A 179 10.37 -18.21 -10.45
C LYS A 179 11.44 -17.14 -10.68
N GLU A 180 11.71 -16.83 -11.94
CA GLU A 180 12.69 -15.77 -12.29
C GLU A 180 12.21 -14.38 -11.86
N GLU A 181 10.90 -14.10 -11.92
CA GLU A 181 10.30 -12.84 -11.47
C GLU A 181 10.65 -12.52 -10.01
N VAL A 182 10.62 -13.54 -9.13
CA VAL A 182 10.95 -13.41 -7.71
C VAL A 182 12.44 -13.10 -7.52
N LYS A 183 13.32 -13.72 -8.33
CA LYS A 183 14.77 -13.47 -8.29
C LYS A 183 15.11 -12.06 -8.75
N GLU A 184 14.44 -11.56 -9.79
CA GLU A 184 14.59 -10.18 -10.26
C GLU A 184 14.09 -9.17 -9.23
N SER A 185 12.93 -9.42 -8.63
CA SER A 185 12.38 -8.59 -7.55
C SER A 185 13.34 -8.54 -6.35
N LEU A 186 13.82 -9.69 -5.87
CA LEU A 186 14.82 -9.78 -4.81
C LEU A 186 16.06 -8.94 -5.13
N ARG A 187 16.54 -8.98 -6.37
CA ARG A 187 17.71 -8.21 -6.81
C ARG A 187 17.44 -6.70 -6.83
N ALA A 188 16.26 -6.29 -7.27
CA ALA A 188 15.86 -4.89 -7.32
C ALA A 188 15.68 -4.30 -5.91
N GLU A 189 14.95 -5.00 -5.04
CA GLU A 189 14.57 -4.52 -3.71
C GLU A 189 15.72 -4.52 -2.70
N THR A 190 16.73 -5.40 -2.91
CA THR A 190 17.92 -5.48 -2.05
C THR A 190 19.10 -4.61 -2.51
N ARG A 191 18.95 -3.87 -3.61
CA ARG A 191 20.00 -3.02 -4.16
C ARG A 191 20.39 -1.90 -3.18
N LYS A 192 21.69 -1.74 -2.95
CA LYS A 192 22.33 -0.81 -2.00
C LYS A 192 21.95 -0.99 -0.53
N LYS A 193 21.21 -2.04 -0.18
CA LYS A 193 20.82 -2.32 1.21
C LYS A 193 21.77 -3.33 1.87
N ALA A 194 21.90 -3.22 3.19
CA ALA A 194 22.58 -4.16 4.07
C ALA A 194 21.63 -4.54 5.22
N GLY A 195 21.91 -5.62 5.95
CA GLY A 195 21.10 -6.03 7.09
C GLY A 195 21.09 -7.53 7.34
N ILE A 196 20.05 -7.98 8.04
CA ILE A 196 19.86 -9.37 8.48
C ILE A 196 18.83 -10.04 7.58
N TYR A 197 19.16 -11.24 7.11
CA TYR A 197 18.25 -12.12 6.37
C TYR A 197 18.03 -13.44 7.11
N GLY A 198 16.88 -14.04 6.87
CA GLY A 198 16.52 -15.38 7.26
C GLY A 198 16.29 -16.27 6.05
N ILE A 199 16.64 -17.56 6.17
CA ILE A 199 16.24 -18.61 5.22
C ILE A 199 15.39 -19.58 6.01
N PHE A 200 14.13 -19.75 5.62
CA PHE A 200 13.16 -20.60 6.30
C PHE A 200 12.83 -21.80 5.43
N ASN A 201 12.88 -23.00 6.01
CA ASN A 201 12.38 -24.21 5.39
C ASN A 201 10.89 -24.35 5.72
N LEU A 202 10.05 -24.17 4.70
CA LEU A 202 8.61 -24.28 4.80
C LEU A 202 8.15 -25.70 5.08
N THR A 203 8.98 -26.73 4.90
CA THR A 203 8.62 -28.13 5.17
C THR A 203 8.93 -28.51 6.61
N THR A 204 10.16 -28.29 7.09
CA THR A 204 10.60 -28.69 8.45
C THR A 204 10.29 -27.65 9.52
N GLY A 205 10.19 -26.37 9.14
CA GLY A 205 10.08 -25.25 10.08
C GLY A 205 11.43 -24.72 10.56
N ASP A 206 12.54 -25.33 10.13
CA ASP A 206 13.88 -24.88 10.48
C ASP A 206 14.24 -23.60 9.75
N PHE A 207 15.03 -22.77 10.42
CA PHE A 207 15.47 -21.52 9.85
C PHE A 207 16.92 -21.20 10.17
N TYR A 208 17.51 -20.39 9.29
CA TYR A 208 18.87 -19.89 9.34
C TYR A 208 18.81 -18.37 9.37
N ILE A 209 19.66 -17.74 10.17
CA ILE A 209 19.83 -16.29 10.18
C ILE A 209 21.26 -15.97 9.74
N GLY A 210 21.40 -14.95 8.90
CA GLY A 210 22.71 -14.44 8.53
C GLY A 210 22.70 -12.96 8.19
N SER A 211 23.88 -12.37 8.08
CA SER A 211 24.05 -10.97 7.69
C SER A 211 24.52 -10.80 6.24
N ALA A 212 24.07 -9.72 5.62
CA ALA A 212 24.50 -9.27 4.31
C ALA A 212 24.99 -7.82 4.36
N VAL A 213 26.24 -7.61 3.94
CA VAL A 213 26.83 -6.30 3.68
C VAL A 213 26.13 -5.65 2.46
N SER A 214 26.27 -4.33 2.29
CA SER A 214 25.66 -3.58 1.19
C SER A 214 25.86 -4.26 -0.17
N ASN A 215 24.76 -4.48 -0.90
CA ASN A 215 24.71 -5.19 -2.19
C ASN A 215 25.08 -6.69 -2.14
N LYS A 216 25.06 -7.33 -0.97
CA LYS A 216 25.38 -8.77 -0.84
C LYS A 216 24.20 -9.68 -0.59
N PHE A 217 22.98 -9.18 -0.36
CA PHE A 217 21.79 -10.03 -0.15
C PHE A 217 21.58 -11.03 -1.29
N TYR A 218 21.52 -10.57 -2.54
CA TYR A 218 21.38 -11.46 -3.70
C TYR A 218 22.56 -12.46 -3.82
N SER A 219 23.78 -12.02 -3.47
CA SER A 219 24.94 -12.91 -3.45
C SER A 219 24.83 -13.99 -2.37
N ARG A 220 24.23 -13.69 -1.21
CA ARG A 220 23.97 -14.65 -0.13
C ARG A 220 22.87 -15.63 -0.55
N PHE A 221 21.75 -15.12 -1.05
CA PHE A 221 20.68 -15.91 -1.65
C PHE A 221 21.24 -16.91 -2.69
N TYR A 222 21.98 -16.40 -3.68
CA TYR A 222 22.55 -17.21 -4.75
C TYR A 222 23.53 -18.26 -4.21
N LYS A 223 24.38 -17.90 -3.24
CA LYS A 223 25.34 -18.82 -2.61
C LYS A 223 24.62 -19.95 -1.87
N HIS A 224 23.65 -19.63 -1.02
CA HIS A 224 23.02 -20.60 -0.12
C HIS A 224 21.92 -21.43 -0.79
N LEU A 225 21.05 -20.80 -1.60
CA LEU A 225 19.83 -21.44 -2.11
C LEU A 225 19.91 -21.86 -3.58
N LEU A 226 20.79 -21.27 -4.40
CA LEU A 226 20.99 -21.70 -5.78
C LEU A 226 22.21 -22.60 -5.96
N LYS A 227 23.31 -22.32 -5.24
CA LYS A 227 24.52 -23.14 -5.28
C LYS A 227 24.62 -24.18 -4.15
N GLY A 228 23.78 -24.10 -3.12
CA GLY A 228 23.88 -24.98 -1.96
C GLY A 228 25.21 -24.86 -1.21
N LEU A 229 25.86 -23.69 -1.24
CA LEU A 229 27.17 -23.45 -0.62
C LEU A 229 27.02 -22.66 0.68
N GLY A 230 27.88 -22.95 1.66
CA GLY A 230 27.90 -22.26 2.96
C GLY A 230 27.50 -23.20 4.09
N ASN A 231 26.23 -23.21 4.46
CA ASN A 231 25.72 -24.05 5.53
C ASN A 231 25.38 -25.46 5.00
N LYS A 232 25.98 -26.49 5.60
CA LYS A 232 25.78 -27.89 5.19
C LYS A 232 24.34 -28.36 5.41
N ASN A 233 23.69 -27.95 6.50
CA ASN A 233 22.33 -28.38 6.83
C ASN A 233 21.33 -27.83 5.80
N ILE A 234 21.48 -26.56 5.42
CA ILE A 234 20.68 -25.95 4.34
C ILE A 234 20.90 -26.70 3.01
N ALA A 235 22.16 -27.04 2.69
CA ALA A 235 22.46 -27.75 1.45
C ALA A 235 21.87 -29.17 1.40
N ILE A 236 21.85 -29.87 2.54
CA ILE A 236 21.21 -31.18 2.69
C ILE A 236 19.70 -31.05 2.48
N ASP A 237 19.06 -30.10 3.15
CA ASP A 237 17.61 -29.92 3.04
C ASP A 237 17.18 -29.39 1.67
N LEU A 238 17.99 -28.56 1.02
CA LEU A 238 17.77 -28.13 -0.35
C LEU A 238 17.78 -29.32 -1.32
N LYS A 239 18.63 -30.33 -1.08
CA LYS A 239 18.65 -31.58 -1.85
C LYS A 239 17.43 -32.46 -1.57
N ASN A 240 16.93 -32.47 -0.33
CA ASN A 240 15.82 -33.32 0.09
C ASN A 240 14.44 -32.76 -0.31
N TYR A 241 14.26 -31.44 -0.24
CA TYR A 241 12.95 -30.78 -0.35
C TYR A 241 12.81 -29.81 -1.53
N GLY A 242 13.90 -29.54 -2.26
CA GLY A 242 13.91 -28.59 -3.38
C GLY A 242 13.88 -27.13 -2.92
N ILE A 243 14.10 -26.21 -3.86
CA ILE A 243 14.14 -24.76 -3.59
C ILE A 243 12.74 -24.18 -3.34
N GLU A 244 11.69 -24.81 -3.88
CA GLU A 244 10.30 -24.40 -3.65
C GLU A 244 9.88 -24.49 -2.17
N SER A 245 10.55 -25.35 -1.39
CA SER A 245 10.28 -25.53 0.03
C SER A 245 10.97 -24.47 0.91
N PHE A 246 11.61 -23.46 0.32
CA PHE A 246 12.30 -22.42 1.06
C PHE A 246 11.70 -21.04 0.82
N ALA A 247 11.74 -20.22 1.88
CA ALA A 247 11.47 -18.80 1.81
C ALA A 247 12.74 -18.02 2.17
N PHE A 248 13.02 -16.97 1.42
CA PHE A 248 14.08 -16.01 1.73
C PHE A 248 13.45 -14.76 2.32
N VAL A 249 13.87 -14.36 3.51
CA VAL A 249 13.20 -13.32 4.29
C VAL A 249 14.22 -12.27 4.70
N ILE A 250 13.87 -11.00 4.57
CA ILE A 250 14.65 -9.90 5.12
C ILE A 250 14.04 -9.55 6.48
N LEU A 251 14.82 -9.73 7.54
CA LEU A 251 14.38 -9.57 8.91
C LEU A 251 14.54 -8.13 9.38
N GLU A 252 15.68 -7.50 9.06
CA GLU A 252 15.96 -6.14 9.46
C GLU A 252 16.95 -5.48 8.50
N TYR A 253 16.75 -4.21 8.18
CA TYR A 253 17.68 -3.41 7.40
C TYR A 253 18.65 -2.65 8.30
N PHE A 254 19.93 -2.65 7.91
CA PHE A 254 20.92 -1.78 8.50
C PHE A 254 20.76 -0.36 7.92
N PRO A 255 20.70 0.69 8.75
CA PRO A 255 20.31 2.04 8.31
C PRO A 255 21.35 2.72 7.40
N GLU A 256 22.62 2.32 7.50
CA GLU A 256 23.73 2.92 6.75
C GLU A 256 24.36 1.95 5.75
N GLU A 257 25.13 2.47 4.79
CA GLU A 257 26.00 1.61 3.99
C GLU A 257 27.13 1.02 4.85
N VAL A 258 27.36 -0.28 4.72
CA VAL A 258 28.31 -0.99 5.57
C VAL A 258 29.73 -0.80 5.04
N THR A 259 30.54 -0.12 5.83
CA THR A 259 31.98 0.10 5.67
C THR A 259 32.77 -0.79 6.64
N LYS A 260 34.11 -0.77 6.54
CA LYS A 260 34.96 -1.53 7.48
C LYS A 260 34.81 -1.07 8.95
N ARG A 261 34.32 0.16 9.19
CA ARG A 261 34.21 0.74 10.54
C ARG A 261 32.93 0.32 11.28
N ASN A 262 31.80 0.24 10.58
CA ASN A 262 30.49 -0.13 11.14
C ASN A 262 30.12 -1.62 10.92
N ASN A 263 30.98 -2.39 10.23
CA ASN A 263 30.78 -3.83 10.09
C ASN A 263 30.66 -4.59 11.43
N PRO A 264 31.40 -4.22 12.51
CA PRO A 264 31.18 -4.84 13.81
C PRO A 264 29.75 -4.66 14.35
N ASP A 265 29.10 -3.53 14.06
CA ASP A 265 27.73 -3.26 14.50
C ASP A 265 26.73 -4.17 13.79
N LEU A 266 26.93 -4.43 12.49
CA LEU A 266 26.15 -5.42 11.73
C LEU A 266 26.35 -6.84 12.30
N MET A 267 27.57 -7.21 12.68
CA MET A 267 27.84 -8.52 13.30
C MET A 267 27.21 -8.63 14.70
N ALA A 268 27.18 -7.53 15.46
CA ALA A 268 26.50 -7.48 16.76
C ALA A 268 24.99 -7.66 16.59
N LEU A 269 24.40 -7.04 15.57
CA LEU A 269 22.99 -7.21 15.21
C LEU A 269 22.70 -8.67 14.82
N GLU A 270 23.54 -9.27 13.97
CA GLU A 270 23.43 -10.69 13.62
C GLU A 270 23.48 -11.59 14.87
N THR A 271 24.41 -11.31 15.78
CA THR A 271 24.55 -12.05 17.05
C THR A 271 23.30 -11.93 17.91
N TYR A 272 22.72 -10.72 18.01
CA TYR A 272 21.47 -10.49 18.73
C TYR A 272 20.32 -11.35 18.18
N TRP A 273 20.14 -11.36 16.86
CA TRP A 273 19.11 -12.15 16.20
C TRP A 273 19.32 -13.66 16.41
N ILE A 274 20.56 -14.15 16.28
CA ILE A 274 20.89 -15.55 16.52
C ILE A 274 20.63 -15.95 17.98
N GLN A 275 21.00 -15.12 18.95
CA GLN A 275 20.80 -15.41 20.37
C GLN A 275 19.34 -15.37 20.80
N THR A 276 18.57 -14.44 20.21
CA THR A 276 17.16 -14.23 20.54
C THR A 276 16.29 -15.36 20.00
N TYR A 277 16.48 -15.74 18.73
CA TYR A 277 15.60 -16.69 18.04
C TYR A 277 16.17 -18.10 17.92
N LYS A 278 17.46 -18.31 18.21
CA LYS A 278 18.14 -19.62 18.21
C LYS A 278 17.85 -20.46 16.96
N PRO A 279 18.18 -19.95 15.75
CA PRO A 279 17.91 -20.64 14.49
C PRO A 279 18.55 -22.03 14.42
N THR A 280 17.76 -23.05 14.07
CA THR A 280 18.20 -24.46 14.03
C THR A 280 19.44 -24.66 13.15
N TYR A 281 19.49 -24.00 12.00
CA TYR A 281 20.59 -24.18 11.06
C TYR A 281 21.91 -23.52 11.51
N ASN A 282 21.88 -22.55 12.43
CA ASN A 282 23.09 -21.87 12.91
C ASN A 282 23.78 -22.62 14.06
N ILE A 283 23.14 -23.65 14.62
CA ILE A 283 23.76 -24.51 15.61
C ILE A 283 24.88 -25.27 14.90
N LEU A 284 26.13 -25.01 15.28
CA LEU A 284 27.23 -25.92 14.96
C LEU A 284 26.93 -27.21 15.73
N LEU A 285 26.46 -28.25 15.03
CA LEU A 285 26.54 -29.61 15.59
C LEU A 285 28.03 -29.84 15.89
N GLU A 286 28.32 -30.03 17.17
CA GLU A 286 29.66 -30.27 17.71
C GLU A 286 30.39 -31.31 16.84
N ALA A 287 31.63 -30.97 16.46
CA ALA A 287 32.58 -31.90 15.88
C ALA A 287 33.27 -32.71 16.99
#